data_AF-A0A1M4X1R4-F1
#
_entry.id   AF-A0A1M4X1R4-F1
#
_cell.length_a   1.000
_cell.length_b   1.000
_cell.length_c   1.000
_cell.angle_alpha   90.00
_cell.angle_beta   90.00
_cell.angle_gamma   90.00
#
_symmetry.space_group_name_H-M   'P 1'
#
loop_
_entity.id
_entity.type
_entity.pdbx_description
1 polymer ?
#
loop_
_entity_poly.entity_id
_entity_poly.type
_entity_poly.pdbx_seq_one_letter_code
_entity_poly.pdbx_strand_id
1 'polypeptide(L)'
;MSALSPTLQTLLCLGFKPEEPQYGMPCVSYDLPHLPLTCCDGVSRHFQEVVLVSGVFNNGRTLSGISHEIPPNLETEESAAAWLAYALKSTLKQISSEPEWVTLGRANQMLVPMVAEQVAYQQRPFCLIDADFARILRKRFDTLIVDVPDAVPLSVCFDGSLLRIAVAEDRLEVPASGSPWNGRIEVAEAARLEFPKRISDTGVDLDYWQDRMRLGNRVFPATWIEGADHG
;
A
#
# COMPACT_ATOMS: atom_id res chain seq x y z
N MET A 1 8.30 39.03 4.46
CA MET A 1 7.43 37.97 3.92
C MET A 1 8.21 36.69 4.05
N SER A 2 7.68 35.66 4.72
CA SER A 2 8.30 34.33 4.68
C SER A 2 8.29 33.82 3.25
N ALA A 3 9.33 33.13 2.84
CA ALA A 3 9.37 32.51 1.51
C ALA A 3 8.30 31.41 1.43
N LEU A 4 7.68 31.27 0.26
CA LEU A 4 6.75 30.17 -0.02
C LEU A 4 7.52 28.84 0.02
N SER A 5 6.94 27.81 0.62
CA SER A 5 7.46 26.45 0.47
C SER A 5 7.52 26.02 -1.00
N PRO A 6 8.40 25.07 -1.37
CA PRO A 6 8.44 24.52 -2.71
C PRO A 6 7.06 24.06 -3.21
N THR A 7 6.26 23.46 -2.33
CA THR A 7 4.92 23.00 -2.69
C THR A 7 4.01 24.16 -3.06
N LEU A 8 3.95 25.25 -2.28
CA LEU A 8 3.13 26.39 -2.65
C LEU A 8 3.59 27.05 -3.95
N GLN A 9 4.89 27.09 -4.23
CA GLN A 9 5.42 27.56 -5.51
C GLN A 9 4.92 26.69 -6.68
N THR A 10 4.96 25.38 -6.51
CA THR A 10 4.43 24.42 -7.49
C THR A 10 2.92 24.56 -7.68
N LEU A 11 2.16 24.81 -6.62
CA LEU A 11 0.71 25.03 -6.71
C LEU A 11 0.37 26.28 -7.54
N LEU A 12 1.19 27.34 -7.47
CA LEU A 12 1.01 28.51 -8.34
C LEU A 12 1.16 28.13 -9.82
N CYS A 13 2.11 27.25 -10.17
CA CYS A 13 2.25 26.73 -11.53
C CYS A 13 1.02 25.93 -11.98
N LEU A 14 0.38 25.20 -11.06
CA LEU A 14 -0.88 24.47 -11.31
C LEU A 14 -2.13 25.37 -11.40
N GLY A 15 -1.96 26.70 -11.36
CA GLY A 15 -3.03 27.67 -11.53
C GLY A 15 -3.71 28.09 -10.22
N PHE A 16 -3.15 27.77 -9.06
CA PHE A 16 -3.56 28.38 -7.80
C PHE A 16 -3.18 29.87 -7.78
N LYS A 17 -3.92 30.66 -7.02
CA LYS A 17 -3.72 32.11 -6.90
C LYS A 17 -3.10 32.43 -5.54
N PRO A 18 -2.18 33.41 -5.47
CA PRO A 18 -1.69 33.86 -4.17
C PRO A 18 -2.82 34.48 -3.35
N GLU A 19 -2.84 34.21 -2.06
CA GLU A 19 -3.77 34.79 -1.10
C GLU A 19 -3.02 35.68 -0.10
N GLU A 20 -3.72 36.63 0.52
CA GLU A 20 -3.13 37.37 1.62
C GLU A 20 -2.76 36.42 2.76
N PRO A 21 -1.59 36.59 3.40
CA PRO A 21 -1.15 35.65 4.43
C PRO A 21 -2.17 35.54 5.57
N GLN A 22 -2.73 34.36 5.77
CA GLN A 22 -3.68 34.12 6.85
C GLN A 22 -2.91 33.88 8.15
N TYR A 23 -3.10 34.76 9.15
CA TYR A 23 -2.33 34.74 10.40
C TYR A 23 -0.79 34.79 10.20
N GLY A 24 -0.34 35.43 9.11
CA GLY A 24 1.07 35.52 8.74
C GLY A 24 1.64 34.28 8.03
N MET A 25 0.81 33.27 7.76
CA MET A 25 1.19 32.10 6.98
C MET A 25 0.95 32.35 5.49
N PRO A 26 1.93 32.10 4.61
CA PRO A 26 1.72 32.16 3.17
C PRO A 26 0.66 31.15 2.74
N CYS A 27 -0.26 31.58 1.88
CA CYS A 27 -1.34 30.76 1.38
C CYS A 27 -1.56 30.98 -0.12
N VAL A 28 -2.08 29.95 -0.78
CA VAL A 28 -2.59 30.01 -2.15
C VAL A 28 -3.98 29.38 -2.18
N SER A 29 -4.83 29.84 -3.10
CA SER A 29 -6.21 29.37 -3.21
C SER A 29 -6.57 28.92 -4.63
N TYR A 30 -7.57 28.05 -4.71
CA TYR A 30 -8.13 27.59 -5.97
C TYR A 30 -9.64 27.43 -5.82
N ASP A 31 -10.38 28.05 -6.74
CA ASP A 31 -11.84 27.99 -6.75
C ASP A 31 -12.31 26.80 -7.59
N LEU A 32 -12.75 25.74 -6.93
CA LEU A 32 -13.52 24.66 -7.56
C LEU A 32 -15.02 24.93 -7.42
N PRO A 33 -15.85 24.38 -8.33
CA PRO A 33 -17.30 24.40 -8.15
C PRO A 33 -17.68 23.80 -6.79
N HIS A 34 -18.38 24.60 -5.97
CA HIS A 34 -18.83 24.21 -4.63
C HIS A 34 -17.71 23.95 -3.61
N LEU A 35 -16.46 24.29 -3.93
CA LEU A 35 -15.31 24.03 -3.06
C LEU A 35 -14.21 25.09 -3.27
N PRO A 36 -14.24 26.21 -2.54
CA PRO A 36 -13.05 27.02 -2.39
C PRO A 36 -11.99 26.22 -1.62
N LEU A 37 -10.81 26.08 -2.21
CA LEU A 37 -9.65 25.46 -1.58
C LEU A 37 -8.64 26.53 -1.20
N THR A 38 -8.08 26.38 -0.01
CA THR A 38 -6.94 27.17 0.48
C THR A 38 -5.85 26.22 0.95
N CYS A 39 -4.64 26.45 0.47
CA CYS A 39 -3.43 25.72 0.82
C CYS A 39 -2.48 26.68 1.52
N CYS A 40 -2.14 26.42 2.79
CA CYS A 40 -1.25 27.29 3.57
C CYS A 40 -0.05 26.53 4.10
N ASP A 41 1.11 27.19 4.14
CA ASP A 41 2.26 26.69 4.89
C ASP A 41 1.92 26.67 6.38
N GLY A 42 2.32 25.60 7.07
CA GLY A 42 2.03 25.45 8.48
C GLY A 42 2.84 24.34 9.14
N VAL A 43 2.41 24.00 10.35
CA VAL A 43 3.03 22.96 11.16
C VAL A 43 1.94 22.00 11.62
N SER A 44 2.17 20.71 11.44
CA SER A 44 1.26 19.65 11.85
C SER A 44 1.18 19.53 13.37
N ARG A 45 0.23 18.71 13.85
CA ARG A 45 0.11 18.37 15.28
C ARG A 45 1.35 17.69 15.87
N HIS A 46 2.23 17.18 15.01
CA HIS A 46 3.47 16.53 15.38
C HIS A 46 4.70 17.44 15.22
N PHE A 47 4.49 18.76 15.12
CA PHE A 47 5.55 19.75 14.97
C PHE A 47 6.41 19.54 13.71
N GLN A 48 5.81 19.05 12.62
CA GLN A 48 6.46 18.90 11.32
C GLN A 48 5.90 19.92 10.33
N GLU A 49 6.76 20.48 9.49
CA GLU A 49 6.34 21.38 8.41
C GLU A 49 5.42 20.65 7.43
N VAL A 50 4.31 21.28 7.06
CA VAL A 50 3.31 20.75 6.13
C VAL A 50 2.68 21.88 5.33
N VAL A 51 2.08 21.55 4.19
CA VAL A 51 1.06 22.40 3.57
C VAL A 51 -0.31 21.87 3.97
N LEU A 52 -1.07 22.71 4.68
CA LEU A 52 -2.44 22.42 5.05
C LEU A 52 -3.37 22.75 3.89
N VAL A 53 -4.01 21.73 3.34
CA VAL A 53 -5.06 21.84 2.33
C VAL A 53 -6.41 21.85 3.04
N SER A 54 -7.13 22.96 2.92
CA SER A 54 -8.40 23.17 3.60
C SER A 54 -9.47 23.76 2.69
N GLY A 55 -10.72 23.57 3.06
CA GLY A 55 -11.86 24.10 2.30
C GLY A 55 -13.19 23.63 2.87
N VAL A 56 -14.28 24.19 2.36
CA VAL A 56 -15.62 23.77 2.73
C VAL A 56 -16.36 23.38 1.45
N PHE A 57 -16.69 22.09 1.34
CA PHE A 57 -17.52 21.61 0.24
C PHE A 57 -19.00 21.85 0.58
N ASN A 58 -19.71 22.53 -0.32
CA ASN A 58 -21.14 22.81 -0.17
C ASN A 58 -21.89 22.82 -1.51
N ASN A 59 -22.67 21.78 -1.77
CA ASN A 59 -23.54 21.68 -2.95
C ASN A 59 -25.04 21.86 -2.63
N GLY A 60 -25.37 22.41 -1.45
CA GLY A 60 -26.75 22.60 -0.97
C GLY A 60 -27.43 21.34 -0.41
N ARG A 61 -26.91 20.14 -0.69
CA ARG A 61 -27.38 18.86 -0.11
C ARG A 61 -26.40 18.28 0.90
N THR A 62 -25.11 18.55 0.69
CA THR A 62 -24.00 18.08 1.51
C THR A 62 -23.17 19.28 1.94
N LEU A 63 -22.81 19.33 3.21
CA LEU A 63 -21.87 20.28 3.78
C LEU A 63 -20.76 19.49 4.49
N SER A 64 -19.50 19.67 4.08
CA SER A 64 -18.37 18.99 4.70
C SER A 64 -17.11 19.85 4.71
N GLY A 65 -16.39 19.85 5.83
CA GLY A 65 -15.07 20.44 5.92
C GLY A 65 -14.01 19.52 5.34
N ILE A 66 -13.02 20.12 4.66
CA ILE A 66 -11.83 19.47 4.14
C ILE A 66 -10.64 19.97 4.96
N SER A 67 -9.81 19.03 5.40
CA SER A 67 -8.58 19.32 6.12
C SER A 67 -7.62 18.16 5.89
N HIS A 68 -6.62 18.37 5.04
CA HIS A 68 -5.58 17.39 4.74
C HIS A 68 -4.21 18.05 4.83
N GLU A 69 -3.21 17.26 5.20
CA GLU A 69 -1.81 17.69 5.23
C GLU A 69 -1.09 17.05 4.04
N ILE A 70 -0.33 17.84 3.29
CA ILE A 70 0.56 17.34 2.23
C ILE A 70 2.00 17.80 2.51
N PRO A 71 3.03 17.11 1.96
CA PRO A 71 4.42 17.49 2.17
C PRO A 71 4.71 18.93 1.71
N PRO A 72 5.60 19.67 2.39
CA PRO A 72 5.95 21.05 2.03
C PRO A 72 6.98 21.13 0.89
N ASN A 73 7.63 20.02 0.53
CA ASN A 73 8.76 19.94 -0.39
C ASN A 73 8.44 19.24 -1.73
N LEU A 74 7.23 19.41 -2.27
CA LEU A 74 6.85 18.92 -3.60
C LEU A 74 7.36 19.89 -4.68
N GLU A 75 8.45 19.50 -5.34
CA GLU A 75 9.19 20.35 -6.29
C GLU A 75 8.69 20.28 -7.74
N THR A 76 7.82 19.30 -8.06
CA THR A 76 7.30 19.12 -9.44
C THR A 76 5.79 19.20 -9.49
N GLU A 77 5.25 19.71 -10.60
CA GLU A 77 3.80 19.83 -10.84
C GLU A 77 3.10 18.47 -10.71
N GLU A 78 3.70 17.40 -11.22
CA GLU A 78 3.16 16.04 -11.14
C GLU A 78 3.03 15.56 -9.70
N SER A 79 4.04 15.81 -8.86
CA SER A 79 4.04 15.37 -7.47
C SER A 79 3.01 16.15 -6.64
N ALA A 80 2.95 17.47 -6.79
CA ALA A 80 1.95 18.32 -6.14
C ALA A 80 0.52 17.96 -6.58
N ALA A 81 0.31 17.77 -7.89
CA ALA A 81 -0.98 17.35 -8.44
C ALA A 81 -1.39 15.96 -7.92
N ALA A 82 -0.47 15.00 -7.86
CA ALA A 82 -0.74 13.64 -7.37
C ALA A 82 -1.15 13.65 -5.90
N TRP A 83 -0.42 14.38 -5.05
CA TRP A 83 -0.76 14.53 -3.63
C TRP A 83 -2.11 15.22 -3.41
N LEU A 84 -2.41 16.30 -4.14
CA LEU A 84 -3.71 16.97 -4.07
C LEU A 84 -4.86 16.06 -4.52
N ALA A 85 -4.70 15.39 -5.66
CA ALA A 85 -5.71 14.47 -6.17
C ALA A 85 -5.96 13.29 -5.22
N TYR A 86 -4.91 12.79 -4.57
CA TYR A 86 -5.02 11.76 -3.54
C TYR A 86 -5.74 12.26 -2.28
N ALA A 87 -5.33 13.42 -1.75
CA ALA A 87 -5.92 14.02 -0.55
C ALA A 87 -7.42 14.31 -0.75
N LEU A 88 -7.79 14.82 -1.92
CA LEU A 88 -9.16 15.24 -2.23
C LEU A 88 -10.01 14.15 -2.91
N LYS A 89 -9.54 12.90 -2.97
CA LYS A 89 -10.13 11.81 -3.77
C LYS A 89 -11.62 11.59 -3.58
N SER A 90 -12.15 11.78 -2.36
CA SER A 90 -13.57 11.61 -2.05
C SER A 90 -14.41 12.80 -2.49
N THR A 91 -13.86 14.01 -2.36
CA THR A 91 -14.54 15.24 -2.72
C THR A 91 -14.56 15.46 -4.22
N LEU A 92 -13.46 15.15 -4.91
CA LEU A 92 -13.36 15.28 -6.37
C LEU A 92 -14.43 14.46 -7.11
N LYS A 93 -14.84 13.31 -6.56
CA LYS A 93 -15.95 12.49 -7.10
C LYS A 93 -17.31 13.20 -7.14
N GLN A 94 -17.48 14.28 -6.37
CA GLN A 94 -18.74 15.02 -6.24
C GLN A 94 -18.73 16.33 -7.04
N ILE A 95 -17.62 16.67 -7.69
CA ILE A 95 -17.47 17.90 -8.46
C ILE A 95 -17.72 17.55 -9.94
N SER A 96 -18.50 18.39 -10.62
CA SER A 96 -18.95 18.13 -12.00
C SER A 96 -17.91 18.46 -13.07
N SER A 97 -16.96 19.36 -12.77
CA SER A 97 -15.91 19.79 -13.69
C SER A 97 -14.57 19.69 -12.98
N GLU A 98 -13.74 18.75 -13.42
CA GLU A 98 -12.41 18.54 -12.87
C GLU A 98 -11.39 19.43 -13.60
N PRO A 99 -10.52 20.14 -12.88
CA PRO A 99 -9.44 20.92 -13.50
C PRO A 99 -8.32 20.01 -14.02
N GLU A 100 -7.48 20.54 -14.91
CA GLU A 100 -6.41 19.78 -15.57
C GLU A 100 -5.43 19.13 -14.59
N TRP A 101 -5.12 19.80 -13.46
CA TRP A 101 -4.23 19.26 -12.44
C TRP A 101 -4.78 17.98 -11.79
N VAL A 102 -6.11 17.77 -11.75
CA VAL A 102 -6.68 16.51 -11.25
C VAL A 102 -6.34 15.36 -12.19
N THR A 103 -6.45 15.58 -13.50
CA THR A 103 -6.06 14.58 -14.51
C THR A 103 -4.57 14.29 -14.44
N LEU A 104 -3.73 15.33 -14.32
CA LEU A 104 -2.29 15.19 -14.14
C LEU A 104 -1.96 14.36 -12.88
N GLY A 105 -2.60 14.66 -11.76
CA GLY A 105 -2.40 13.94 -10.51
C GLY A 105 -2.85 12.48 -10.57
N ARG A 106 -3.95 12.19 -11.28
CA ARG A 106 -4.41 10.81 -11.52
C ARG A 106 -3.45 9.99 -12.37
N ALA A 107 -2.86 10.61 -13.39
CA ALA A 107 -1.84 9.96 -14.22
C ALA A 107 -0.57 9.64 -13.42
N ASN A 108 -0.30 10.39 -12.35
CA ASN A 108 0.93 10.30 -11.56
C ASN A 108 0.71 9.79 -10.12
N GLN A 109 -0.37 9.05 -9.84
CA GLN A 109 -0.70 8.63 -8.46
C GLN A 109 0.40 7.82 -7.77
N MET A 110 1.24 7.11 -8.52
CA MET A 110 2.38 6.36 -8.01
C MET A 110 3.46 7.24 -7.35
N LEU A 111 3.42 8.57 -7.55
CA LEU A 111 4.29 9.51 -6.82
C LEU A 111 3.87 9.71 -5.36
N VAL A 112 2.65 9.29 -4.99
CA VAL A 112 2.20 9.28 -3.60
C VAL A 112 2.66 7.97 -2.95
N PRO A 113 3.52 8.01 -1.91
CA PRO A 113 4.11 6.80 -1.32
C PRO A 113 3.07 5.78 -0.87
N MET A 114 1.96 6.24 -0.28
CA MET A 114 0.87 5.37 0.18
C MET A 114 0.20 4.61 -0.97
N VAL A 115 0.10 5.21 -2.16
CA VAL A 115 -0.45 4.54 -3.34
C VAL A 115 0.55 3.56 -3.90
N ALA A 116 1.82 3.96 -4.03
CA ALA A 116 2.88 3.07 -4.51
C ALA A 116 3.01 1.82 -3.62
N GLU A 117 3.00 2.00 -2.30
CA GLU A 117 3.04 0.91 -1.33
C GLU A 117 1.80 0.02 -1.43
N GLN A 118 0.60 0.60 -1.58
CA GLN A 118 -0.63 -0.16 -1.75
C GLN A 118 -0.60 -1.01 -3.03
N VAL A 119 -0.14 -0.46 -4.15
CA VAL A 119 -0.01 -1.20 -5.42
C VAL A 119 1.03 -2.32 -5.29
N ALA A 120 2.18 -2.02 -4.70
CA ALA A 120 3.21 -3.03 -4.44
C ALA A 120 2.68 -4.15 -3.53
N TYR A 121 1.92 -3.81 -2.48
CA TYR A 121 1.29 -4.78 -1.58
C TYR A 121 0.25 -5.64 -2.28
N GLN A 122 -0.52 -5.08 -3.22
CA GLN A 122 -1.47 -5.83 -4.04
C GLN A 122 -0.79 -6.80 -5.02
N GLN A 123 0.43 -6.48 -5.46
CA GLN A 123 1.24 -7.30 -6.35
C GLN A 123 2.11 -8.33 -5.62
N ARG A 124 2.06 -8.36 -4.28
CA ARG A 124 2.89 -9.28 -3.49
C ARG A 124 2.58 -10.75 -3.83
N PRO A 125 3.54 -11.66 -3.65
CA PRO A 125 3.28 -13.09 -3.70
C PRO A 125 2.21 -13.47 -2.67
N PHE A 126 1.05 -13.93 -3.16
CA PHE A 126 -0.09 -14.33 -2.35
C PHE A 126 -0.77 -15.54 -2.98
N CYS A 127 -1.21 -16.48 -2.15
CA CYS A 127 -2.17 -17.51 -2.53
C CYS A 127 -3.09 -17.86 -1.35
N LEU A 128 -4.24 -18.45 -1.66
CA LEU A 128 -5.22 -18.94 -0.71
C LEU A 128 -5.34 -20.46 -0.85
N ILE A 129 -5.09 -21.16 0.25
CA ILE A 129 -5.23 -22.61 0.34
C ILE A 129 -6.61 -22.90 0.91
N ASP A 130 -7.49 -23.56 0.15
CA ASP A 130 -8.85 -23.88 0.62
C ASP A 130 -8.82 -24.72 1.91
N ALA A 131 -9.87 -24.62 2.72
CA ALA A 131 -9.91 -25.20 4.06
C ALA A 131 -9.62 -26.71 4.08
N ASP A 132 -10.11 -27.48 3.12
CA ASP A 132 -9.89 -28.92 3.04
C ASP A 132 -8.42 -29.26 2.74
N PHE A 133 -7.81 -28.52 1.80
CA PHE A 133 -6.40 -28.70 1.47
C PHE A 133 -5.48 -28.16 2.57
N ALA A 134 -5.84 -27.08 3.25
CA ALA A 134 -5.10 -26.56 4.38
C ALA A 134 -5.07 -27.55 5.55
N ARG A 135 -6.17 -28.28 5.80
CA ARG A 135 -6.22 -29.33 6.84
C ARG A 135 -5.31 -30.50 6.50
N ILE A 136 -5.30 -30.92 5.23
CA ILE A 136 -4.41 -31.96 4.72
C ILE A 136 -2.95 -31.51 4.83
N LEU A 137 -2.67 -30.29 4.36
CA LEU A 137 -1.33 -29.70 4.39
C LEU A 137 -0.80 -29.67 5.80
N ARG A 138 -1.56 -29.12 6.76
CA ARG A 138 -1.18 -29.08 8.17
C ARG A 138 -0.76 -30.44 8.70
N LYS A 139 -1.59 -31.47 8.50
CA LYS A 139 -1.32 -32.81 9.04
C LYS A 139 -0.02 -33.38 8.46
N ARG A 140 0.20 -33.19 7.16
CA ARG A 140 1.43 -33.63 6.50
C ARG A 140 2.64 -32.82 6.94
N PHE A 141 2.47 -31.50 7.10
CA PHE A 141 3.49 -30.58 7.55
C PHE A 141 3.95 -30.86 8.97
N ASP A 142 3.01 -31.11 9.89
CA ASP A 142 3.29 -31.52 11.27
C ASP A 142 4.08 -32.84 11.31
N THR A 143 3.86 -33.74 10.34
CA THR A 143 4.63 -35.00 10.22
C THR A 143 6.02 -34.73 9.65
N LEU A 144 6.10 -33.87 8.62
CA LEU A 144 7.34 -33.52 7.94
C LEU A 144 8.34 -32.85 8.89
N ILE A 145 7.88 -31.91 9.72
CA ILE A 145 8.77 -31.10 10.56
C ILE A 145 9.34 -31.84 11.76
N VAL A 146 8.66 -32.86 12.28
CA VAL A 146 9.07 -33.55 13.53
C VAL A 146 10.50 -34.12 13.44
N ASP A 147 10.90 -34.58 12.25
CA ASP A 147 12.19 -35.22 12.02
C ASP A 147 13.21 -34.31 11.32
N VAL A 148 12.86 -33.05 11.05
CA VAL A 148 13.72 -32.11 10.31
C VAL A 148 14.67 -31.38 11.27
N PRO A 149 15.99 -31.39 11.03
CA PRO A 149 16.94 -30.60 11.80
C PRO A 149 16.64 -29.09 11.75
N ASP A 150 16.88 -28.37 12.84
CA ASP A 150 16.54 -26.94 12.98
C ASP A 150 17.10 -26.04 11.87
N ALA A 151 18.27 -26.38 11.32
CA ALA A 151 18.99 -25.58 10.33
C ALA A 151 18.63 -25.91 8.86
N VAL A 152 17.61 -26.72 8.60
CA VAL A 152 17.19 -27.03 7.23
C VAL A 152 16.28 -25.93 6.68
N PRO A 153 16.60 -25.36 5.51
CA PRO A 153 15.73 -24.38 4.89
C PRO A 153 14.49 -25.05 4.28
N LEU A 154 13.39 -24.32 4.34
CA LEU A 154 12.14 -24.64 3.65
C LEU A 154 11.95 -23.68 2.50
N SER A 155 11.54 -24.21 1.35
CA SER A 155 11.18 -23.41 0.18
C SER A 155 9.70 -23.55 -0.16
N VAL A 156 9.07 -22.44 -0.55
CA VAL A 156 7.66 -22.39 -0.96
C VAL A 156 7.55 -21.74 -2.34
N CYS A 157 6.91 -22.42 -3.28
CA CYS A 157 6.61 -21.86 -4.60
C CYS A 157 5.16 -22.10 -4.99
N PHE A 158 4.61 -21.23 -5.83
CA PHE A 158 3.23 -21.31 -6.29
C PHE A 158 3.14 -21.00 -7.78
N ASP A 159 2.61 -21.93 -8.56
CA ASP A 159 2.51 -21.82 -10.02
C ASP A 159 1.15 -21.30 -10.51
N GLY A 160 0.32 -20.78 -9.61
CA GLY A 160 -1.04 -20.31 -9.91
C GLY A 160 -2.12 -21.37 -9.70
N SER A 161 -1.76 -22.64 -9.50
CA SER A 161 -2.72 -23.72 -9.21
C SER A 161 -2.26 -24.62 -8.06
N LEU A 162 -0.96 -24.90 -7.96
CA LEU A 162 -0.36 -25.77 -6.95
C LEU A 162 0.66 -24.99 -6.12
N LEU A 163 0.47 -25.03 -4.81
CA LEU A 163 1.45 -24.63 -3.82
C LEU A 163 2.36 -25.81 -3.53
N ARG A 164 3.67 -25.63 -3.71
CA ARG A 164 4.68 -26.62 -3.33
C ARG A 164 5.49 -26.11 -2.16
N ILE A 165 5.66 -26.96 -1.16
CA ILE A 165 6.54 -26.74 0.00
C ILE A 165 7.58 -27.85 -0.02
N ALA A 166 8.86 -27.50 -0.13
CA ALA A 166 9.95 -28.45 -0.11
C ALA A 166 10.85 -28.21 1.11
N VAL A 167 11.18 -29.31 1.81
CA VAL A 167 12.08 -29.34 2.97
C VAL A 167 13.02 -30.51 2.79
N ALA A 168 14.32 -30.25 2.68
CA ALA A 168 15.31 -31.26 2.29
C ALA A 168 14.90 -32.01 0.99
N GLU A 169 14.73 -33.34 1.05
CA GLU A 169 14.33 -34.17 -0.10
C GLU A 169 12.81 -34.34 -0.22
N ASP A 170 12.06 -33.97 0.81
CA ASP A 170 10.62 -34.16 0.88
C ASP A 170 9.86 -32.96 0.31
N ARG A 171 8.71 -33.25 -0.30
CA ARG A 171 7.86 -32.26 -0.95
C ARG A 171 6.39 -32.48 -0.62
N LEU A 172 5.72 -31.38 -0.30
CA LEU A 172 4.28 -31.32 -0.10
C LEU A 172 3.67 -30.42 -1.16
N GLU A 173 2.67 -30.93 -1.87
CA GLU A 173 1.95 -30.18 -2.87
C GLU A 173 0.47 -30.14 -2.52
N VAL A 174 -0.13 -28.96 -2.58
CA VAL A 174 -1.58 -28.79 -2.41
C VAL A 174 -2.14 -27.77 -3.39
N PRO A 175 -3.39 -27.95 -3.85
CA PRO A 175 -4.09 -26.94 -4.63
C PRO A 175 -4.26 -25.64 -3.83
N ALA A 176 -4.10 -24.51 -4.50
CA ALA A 176 -4.34 -23.18 -3.97
C ALA A 176 -4.80 -22.24 -5.09
N SER A 177 -5.42 -21.12 -4.72
CA SER A 177 -5.89 -20.09 -5.65
C SER A 177 -5.10 -18.80 -5.50
N GLY A 178 -4.86 -18.09 -6.61
CA GLY A 178 -4.08 -16.86 -6.61
C GLY A 178 -3.36 -16.65 -7.93
N SER A 179 -2.48 -15.64 -7.96
CA SER A 179 -1.61 -15.39 -9.11
C SER A 179 -0.31 -16.19 -8.98
N PRO A 180 0.22 -16.76 -10.07
CA PRO A 180 1.51 -17.44 -10.05
C PRO A 180 2.62 -16.50 -9.58
N TRP A 181 3.60 -17.07 -8.88
CA TRP A 181 4.75 -16.36 -8.37
C TRP A 181 5.92 -16.49 -9.35
N ASN A 182 6.70 -15.42 -9.51
CA ASN A 182 7.92 -15.41 -10.35
C ASN A 182 9.20 -15.79 -9.56
N GLY A 183 9.02 -16.42 -8.41
CA GLY A 183 10.08 -16.78 -7.47
C GLY A 183 9.56 -17.70 -6.38
N ARG A 184 10.37 -17.84 -5.33
CA ARG A 184 10.03 -18.67 -4.16
C ARG A 184 10.37 -17.96 -2.86
N ILE A 185 9.67 -18.36 -1.82
CA ILE A 185 9.90 -17.92 -0.44
C ILE A 185 10.82 -18.95 0.20
N GLU A 186 11.89 -18.51 0.85
CA GLU A 186 12.76 -19.38 1.65
C GLU A 186 12.70 -18.98 3.13
N VAL A 187 12.52 -19.98 3.99
CA VAL A 187 12.55 -19.85 5.45
C VAL A 187 13.76 -20.64 5.95
N ALA A 188 14.70 -19.98 6.63
CA ALA A 188 15.98 -20.58 6.99
C ALA A 188 15.86 -21.78 7.95
N GLU A 189 14.84 -21.78 8.81
CA GLU A 189 14.65 -22.79 9.85
C GLU A 189 13.25 -23.40 9.73
N ALA A 190 13.12 -24.48 8.96
CA ALA A 190 11.85 -25.17 8.74
C ALA A 190 11.19 -25.61 10.06
N ALA A 191 11.98 -26.03 11.06
CA ALA A 191 11.49 -26.51 12.33
C ALA A 191 10.75 -25.45 13.17
N ARG A 192 11.01 -24.15 12.92
CA ARG A 192 10.32 -23.04 13.60
C ARG A 192 8.98 -22.68 12.98
N LEU A 193 8.63 -23.31 11.86
CA LEU A 193 7.43 -23.00 11.13
C LEU A 193 6.24 -23.72 11.75
N GLU A 194 5.31 -22.96 12.32
CA GLU A 194 4.10 -23.50 12.93
C GLU A 194 2.89 -23.27 12.02
N PHE A 195 2.28 -24.35 11.54
CA PHE A 195 1.03 -24.23 10.80
C PHE A 195 -0.10 -23.71 11.72
N PRO A 196 -1.00 -22.84 11.24
CA PRO A 196 -2.15 -22.38 12.03
C PRO A 196 -2.97 -23.54 12.60
N LYS A 197 -3.15 -23.54 13.94
CA LYS A 197 -3.92 -24.58 14.64
C LYS A 197 -5.41 -24.56 14.27
N ARG A 198 -5.96 -23.38 14.00
CA ARG A 198 -7.34 -23.17 13.57
C ARG A 198 -7.34 -22.75 12.11
N ILE A 199 -8.02 -23.52 11.28
CA ILE A 199 -8.20 -23.25 9.86
C ILE A 199 -9.60 -22.68 9.70
N SER A 200 -9.69 -21.50 9.09
CA SER A 200 -10.99 -20.86 8.82
C SER A 200 -11.75 -21.63 7.74
N ASP A 201 -13.06 -21.44 7.67
CA ASP A 201 -13.87 -22.06 6.61
C ASP A 201 -13.49 -21.56 5.21
N THR A 202 -12.91 -20.36 5.12
CA THR A 202 -12.38 -19.78 3.88
C THR A 202 -10.98 -20.28 3.53
N GLY A 203 -10.32 -21.05 4.39
CA GLY A 203 -8.97 -21.55 4.16
C GLY A 203 -7.86 -20.84 4.95
N VAL A 204 -6.65 -20.85 4.40
CA VAL A 204 -5.45 -20.22 4.96
C VAL A 204 -4.78 -19.40 3.87
N ASP A 205 -4.58 -18.11 4.14
CA ASP A 205 -3.77 -17.24 3.29
C ASP A 205 -2.29 -17.50 3.50
N LEU A 206 -1.54 -17.47 2.40
CA LEU A 206 -0.09 -17.46 2.41
C LEU A 206 0.38 -16.27 1.58
N ASP A 207 1.20 -15.40 2.17
CA ASP A 207 1.81 -14.31 1.44
C ASP A 207 3.22 -13.96 1.90
N TYR A 208 3.92 -13.19 1.08
CA TYR A 208 5.23 -12.64 1.39
C TYR A 208 5.24 -11.12 1.27
N TRP A 209 5.75 -10.44 2.29
CA TRP A 209 5.90 -8.99 2.31
C TRP A 209 7.01 -8.56 3.26
N GLN A 210 7.90 -7.65 2.81
CA GLN A 210 8.97 -7.05 3.65
C GLN A 210 9.74 -8.08 4.49
N ASP A 211 10.36 -9.07 3.83
CA ASP A 211 11.17 -10.13 4.46
C ASP A 211 10.41 -11.02 5.46
N ARG A 212 9.10 -11.14 5.25
CA ARG A 212 8.23 -11.96 6.09
C ARG A 212 7.31 -12.80 5.25
N MET A 213 7.25 -14.08 5.57
CA MET A 213 6.19 -14.97 5.13
C MET A 213 5.07 -14.96 6.17
N ARG A 214 3.85 -14.73 5.72
CA ARG A 214 2.63 -14.90 6.51
C ARG A 214 1.93 -16.19 6.08
N LEU A 215 1.49 -16.97 7.05
CA LEU A 215 0.68 -18.16 6.87
C LEU A 215 -0.47 -18.10 7.86
N GLY A 216 -1.67 -17.75 7.40
CA GLY A 216 -2.79 -17.44 8.29
C GLY A 216 -2.47 -16.27 9.20
N ASN A 217 -2.62 -16.50 10.50
CA ASN A 217 -2.29 -15.54 11.55
C ASN A 217 -0.84 -15.65 12.06
N ARG A 218 0.02 -16.43 11.41
CA ARG A 218 1.43 -16.62 11.80
C ARG A 218 2.35 -15.89 10.83
N VAL A 219 3.44 -15.36 11.35
CA VAL A 219 4.42 -14.59 10.59
C VAL A 219 5.81 -15.11 10.89
N PHE A 220 6.60 -15.34 9.84
CA PHE A 220 7.94 -15.93 9.90
C PHE A 220 8.92 -15.05 9.15
N PRO A 221 10.16 -14.86 9.63
CA PRO A 221 11.24 -14.30 8.84
C PRO A 221 11.47 -15.17 7.60
N ALA A 222 11.55 -14.54 6.43
CA ALA A 222 11.74 -15.24 5.17
C ALA A 222 12.46 -14.37 4.16
N THR A 223 13.09 -14.99 3.18
CA THR A 223 13.76 -14.32 2.07
C THR A 223 13.07 -14.66 0.76
N TRP A 224 12.97 -13.67 -0.12
CA TRP A 224 12.51 -13.89 -1.49
C TRP A 224 13.68 -14.26 -2.39
N ILE A 225 13.53 -15.34 -3.14
CA ILE A 225 14.49 -15.75 -4.17
C ILE A 225 13.82 -15.60 -5.54
N GLU A 226 14.38 -14.70 -6.36
CA GLU A 226 13.93 -14.50 -7.74
C GLU A 226 14.34 -15.69 -8.63
N GLY A 227 13.43 -16.10 -9.52
CA GLY A 227 13.70 -17.15 -10.51
C GLY A 227 12.64 -18.26 -10.50
N ALA A 228 12.23 -18.67 -11.70
CA ALA A 228 11.23 -19.71 -11.92
C ALA A 228 11.82 -21.14 -11.85
N ASP A 229 12.79 -21.38 -10.96
CA ASP A 229 13.23 -22.75 -10.68
C ASP A 229 12.14 -23.40 -9.81
N HIS A 230 11.13 -23.93 -10.50
CA HIS A 230 10.14 -24.87 -9.99
C HIS A 230 10.80 -26.24 -9.80
N GLY A 231 11.88 -26.26 -9.02
CA GLY A 231 12.68 -27.45 -8.73
C GLY A 231 11.85 -28.61 -8.21
#